data_AF-A0A377TQY9-F1
#
_entry.id   AF-A0A377TQY9-F1
#
_cell.length_a   1.000
_cell.length_b   1.000
_cell.length_c   1.000
_cell.angle_alpha   90.00
_cell.angle_beta   90.00
_cell.angle_gamma   90.00
#
_symmetry.space_group_name_H-M   'P 1'
#
loop_
_entity.id
_entity.type
_entity.pdbx_description
1 polymer ?
#
loop_
_entity_poly.entity_id
_entity_poly.type
_entity_poly.pdbx_seq_one_letter_code
_entity_poly.pdbx_strand_id
1 'polypeptide(L)'
;MKCRWQEGNRITLLENGDQYYPALFAAIGRASRRVILESFIWFEDEVGRRLHAVLLEAARRGIQVEVLLDGYGSPDLSDEFVGELTAAGVISATTIRVLS
;
A
#
# COMPACT_ATOMS: atom_id res chain seq x y z
N MET A 1 18.33 19.95 -2.97
CA MET A 1 18.30 19.42 -1.58
C MET A 1 19.53 18.53 -1.41
N LYS A 2 20.43 18.80 -0.45
CA LYS A 2 21.59 17.90 -0.20
C LYS A 2 21.14 16.79 0.74
N CYS A 3 21.12 15.55 0.25
CA CYS A 3 20.87 14.40 1.11
C CYS A 3 22.07 14.25 2.07
N ARG A 4 21.80 14.12 3.37
CA ARG A 4 22.82 13.86 4.40
C ARG A 4 22.73 12.38 4.77
N TRP A 5 23.87 11.69 4.78
CA TRP A 5 23.95 10.34 5.31
C TRP A 5 23.63 10.36 6.82
N GLN A 6 22.84 9.39 7.27
CA GLN A 6 22.46 9.20 8.66
C GLN A 6 23.04 7.88 9.15
N GLU A 7 23.67 7.88 10.32
CA GLU A 7 24.17 6.68 10.98
C GLU A 7 23.09 6.04 11.87
N GLY A 8 23.35 4.83 12.40
CA GLY A 8 22.43 4.15 13.33
C GLY A 8 21.22 3.47 12.69
N ASN A 9 21.14 3.41 11.36
CA ASN A 9 20.11 2.65 10.66
C ASN A 9 20.25 1.15 10.92
N ARG A 10 19.13 0.48 11.19
CA ARG A 10 19.06 -0.98 11.22
C ARG A 10 18.38 -1.46 9.94
N ILE A 11 19.08 -2.27 9.17
CA ILE A 11 18.61 -2.77 7.88
C ILE A 11 18.41 -4.29 8.00
N THR A 12 17.30 -4.78 7.47
CA THR A 12 17.01 -6.20 7.33
C THR A 12 16.65 -6.47 5.89
N LEU A 13 17.36 -7.39 5.24
CA LEU A 13 17.04 -7.83 3.89
C LEU A 13 15.85 -8.79 3.94
N LEU A 14 14.84 -8.53 3.11
CA LEU A 14 13.71 -9.42 2.88
C LEU A 14 13.85 -9.93 1.45
N GLU A 15 14.17 -11.20 1.28
CA GLU A 15 14.69 -11.72 0.01
C GLU A 15 13.61 -11.90 -1.07
N ASN A 16 12.35 -12.06 -0.67
CA ASN A 16 11.25 -12.37 -1.57
C ASN A 16 9.88 -12.01 -0.96
N GLY A 17 8.80 -12.32 -1.68
CA GLY A 17 7.42 -12.09 -1.26
C GLY A 17 7.05 -12.79 0.06
N ASP A 18 7.56 -14.00 0.30
CA ASP A 18 7.25 -14.79 1.50
C ASP A 18 7.78 -14.10 2.77
N GLN A 19 8.85 -13.32 2.66
CA GLN A 19 9.38 -12.51 3.75
C GLN A 19 8.80 -11.09 3.76
N TYR A 20 8.65 -10.49 2.58
CA TYR A 20 8.22 -9.10 2.41
C TYR A 20 6.77 -8.87 2.83
N TYR A 21 5.83 -9.66 2.31
CA TYR A 21 4.39 -9.41 2.54
C TYR A 21 3.99 -9.57 4.02
N PRO A 22 4.43 -10.62 4.75
CA PRO A 22 4.15 -10.69 6.18
C PRO A 22 4.71 -9.50 6.96
N ALA A 23 5.92 -9.03 6.63
CA ALA A 23 6.50 -7.86 7.27
C ALA A 23 5.71 -6.57 6.96
N LEU A 24 5.30 -6.39 5.70
CA LEU A 24 4.45 -5.27 5.26
C LEU A 24 3.12 -5.26 6.02
N PHE A 25 2.42 -6.40 6.08
CA PHE A 25 1.14 -6.52 6.78
C PHE A 25 1.28 -6.25 8.27
N ALA A 26 2.35 -6.75 8.90
CA ALA A 26 2.64 -6.47 10.30
C ALA A 26 2.94 -4.98 10.55
N ALA A 27 3.66 -4.32 9.63
CA ALA A 27 3.95 -2.89 9.73
C ALA A 27 2.67 -2.04 9.64
N ILE A 28 1.79 -2.34 8.68
CA ILE A 28 0.47 -1.70 8.53
C ILE A 28 -0.40 -1.95 9.77
N GLY A 29 -0.42 -3.18 10.28
CA GLY A 29 -1.16 -3.55 11.49
C GLY A 29 -0.72 -2.80 12.74
N ARG A 30 0.56 -2.44 12.86
CA ARG A 30 1.14 -1.71 13.99
C ARG A 30 1.13 -0.18 13.81
N ALA A 31 0.78 0.31 12.62
CA ALA A 31 0.77 1.74 12.33
C ALA A 31 -0.24 2.47 13.23
N SER A 32 0.19 3.59 13.82
CA SER A 32 -0.58 4.36 14.82
C SER A 32 -0.91 5.78 14.38
N ARG A 33 -0.43 6.25 13.23
CA ARG A 33 -0.66 7.61 12.74
C ARG A 33 -1.01 7.68 11.26
N ARG A 34 -0.14 7.14 10.41
CA ARG A 34 -0.32 7.19 8.95
C ARG A 34 0.30 5.98 8.27
N VAL A 35 -0.32 5.53 7.18
CA VAL A 35 0.22 4.60 6.20
C VAL A 35 0.21 5.30 4.85
N ILE A 36 1.37 5.34 4.19
CA ILE A 36 1.50 5.80 2.81
C ILE A 36 2.05 4.61 2.04
N LEU A 37 1.29 4.13 1.07
CA LEU A 37 1.69 3.04 0.19
C LEU A 37 1.77 3.56 -1.23
N GLU A 38 2.90 3.31 -1.87
CA GLU A 38 3.08 3.52 -3.30
C GLU A 38 3.46 2.17 -3.92
N SER A 39 2.70 1.74 -4.93
CA SER A 39 2.98 0.48 -5.63
C SER A 39 2.78 0.64 -7.13
N PHE A 40 3.67 -0.02 -7.88
CA PHE A 40 3.55 -0.13 -9.33
C PHE A 40 2.50 -1.18 -9.73
N ILE A 41 2.45 -2.33 -9.06
CA ILE A 41 1.55 -3.44 -9.40
C ILE A 41 0.65 -3.77 -8.22
N TRP A 42 -0.64 -3.95 -8.49
CA TRP A 42 -1.59 -4.53 -7.56
C TRP A 42 -2.69 -5.29 -8.33
N PHE A 43 -2.81 -6.59 -8.04
CA PHE A 43 -3.87 -7.46 -8.54
C PHE A 43 -4.81 -7.94 -7.43
N GLU A 44 -6.05 -8.28 -7.76
CA GLU A 44 -7.00 -8.86 -6.80
C GLU A 44 -6.77 -10.37 -6.52
N ASP A 45 -5.50 -10.76 -6.44
CA ASP A 45 -5.11 -12.12 -6.05
C ASP A 45 -5.08 -12.29 -4.52
N GLU A 46 -4.61 -13.45 -4.05
CA GLU A 46 -4.53 -13.74 -2.62
C GLU A 46 -3.74 -12.67 -1.85
N VAL A 47 -2.61 -12.22 -2.40
CA VAL A 47 -1.73 -11.25 -1.73
C VAL A 47 -2.36 -9.86 -1.76
N GLY A 48 -2.88 -9.44 -2.90
CA GLY A 48 -3.52 -8.13 -3.03
C GLY A 48 -4.79 -7.99 -2.20
N ARG A 49 -5.59 -9.06 -2.05
CA ARG A 49 -6.75 -9.08 -1.14
C ARG A 49 -6.34 -9.01 0.32
N ARG A 50 -5.23 -9.63 0.70
CA ARG A 50 -4.68 -9.49 2.06
C ARG A 50 -4.18 -8.08 2.33
N LEU A 51 -3.49 -7.47 1.37
CA LEU A 51 -3.05 -6.07 1.46
C LEU A 51 -4.24 -5.12 1.62
N HIS A 52 -5.29 -5.32 0.82
CA HIS A 52 -6.54 -4.57 0.90
C HIS A 52 -7.17 -4.67 2.27
N ALA A 53 -7.33 -5.89 2.80
CA ALA A 53 -7.91 -6.11 4.12
C ALA A 53 -7.12 -5.39 5.23
N VAL A 54 -5.78 -5.45 5.24
CA VAL A 54 -5.00 -4.78 6.30
C VAL A 54 -5.07 -3.26 6.21
N LEU A 55 -5.20 -2.70 5.01
CA LEU A 55 -5.37 -1.26 4.80
C LEU A 55 -6.76 -0.80 5.23
N LEU A 56 -7.82 -1.57 4.92
CA LEU A 56 -9.16 -1.33 5.44
C LEU A 56 -9.19 -1.33 6.95
N GLU A 57 -8.59 -2.33 7.58
CA GLU A 57 -8.51 -2.41 9.04
C GLU A 57 -7.73 -1.23 9.63
N ALA A 58 -6.66 -0.76 8.98
CA ALA A 58 -5.96 0.44 9.41
C ALA A 58 -6.83 1.70 9.32
N ALA A 59 -7.53 1.89 8.21
CA ALA A 59 -8.43 3.02 8.02
C ALA A 59 -9.60 3.01 9.03
N ARG A 60 -10.20 1.83 9.28
CA ARG A 60 -11.26 1.63 10.29
C ARG A 60 -10.80 1.92 11.72
N ARG A 61 -9.51 1.72 12.03
CA ARG A 61 -8.90 2.16 13.32
C ARG A 61 -8.73 3.68 13.43
N GLY A 62 -9.06 4.44 12.39
CA GLY A 62 -8.88 5.90 12.34
C GLY A 62 -7.47 6.35 11.95
N ILE A 63 -6.65 5.45 11.42
CA ILE A 63 -5.31 5.80 10.90
C ILE A 63 -5.48 6.43 9.52
N GLN A 64 -4.72 7.49 9.21
CA GLN A 64 -4.71 8.08 7.88
C GLN A 64 -4.04 7.12 6.89
N VAL A 65 -4.75 6.70 5.84
CA VAL A 65 -4.22 5.79 4.83
C VAL A 65 -4.28 6.45 3.46
N GLU A 66 -3.14 6.49 2.78
CA GLU A 66 -3.00 6.99 1.41
C GLU A 66 -2.34 5.93 0.55
N VAL A 67 -2.94 5.69 -0.62
CA VAL A 67 -2.47 4.71 -1.58
C VAL A 67 -2.28 5.39 -2.94
N LEU A 68 -1.07 5.29 -3.47
CA LEU A 68 -0.71 5.74 -4.81
C LEU A 68 -0.46 4.52 -5.69
N LEU A 69 -1.26 4.38 -6.76
CA LEU A 69 -1.13 3.28 -7.70
C LEU A 69 -0.75 3.77 -9.10
N ASP A 70 0.10 3.00 -9.74
CA ASP A 70 0.32 3.10 -11.18
C ASP A 70 -0.85 2.45 -11.92
N GLY A 71 -1.47 3.19 -12.85
CA GLY A 71 -2.64 2.71 -13.58
C GLY A 71 -2.32 1.73 -14.71
N TYR A 72 -1.06 1.63 -15.14
CA TYR A 72 -0.62 0.62 -16.10
C TYR A 72 -0.37 -0.73 -15.42
N GLY A 73 0.20 -0.74 -14.20
CA GLY A 73 0.46 -1.96 -13.44
C GLY A 73 -0.73 -2.47 -12.62
N SER A 74 -1.83 -1.72 -12.55
CA SER A 74 -3.07 -2.11 -11.83
C SER A 74 -4.35 -1.91 -12.68
N PRO A 75 -4.39 -2.36 -13.95
CA PRO A 75 -5.47 -2.02 -14.88
C PRO A 75 -6.80 -2.72 -14.55
N ASP A 76 -6.74 -3.88 -13.88
CA ASP A 76 -7.87 -4.79 -13.68
C ASP A 76 -8.46 -4.75 -12.26
N LEU A 77 -8.17 -3.71 -11.47
CA LEU A 77 -8.82 -3.53 -10.17
C LEU A 77 -10.30 -3.16 -10.38
N SER A 78 -11.19 -3.91 -9.74
CA SER A 78 -12.62 -3.67 -9.82
C SER A 78 -13.03 -2.39 -9.10
N ASP A 79 -14.13 -1.79 -9.56
CA ASP A 79 -14.74 -0.64 -8.90
C ASP A 79 -15.16 -0.96 -7.46
N GLU A 80 -15.55 -2.22 -7.17
CA GLU A 80 -15.87 -2.68 -5.82
C GLU A 80 -14.63 -2.65 -4.92
N PHE A 81 -13.51 -3.20 -5.39
CA PHE A 81 -12.26 -3.24 -4.64
C PHE A 81 -11.75 -1.85 -4.26
N VAL A 82 -11.76 -0.92 -5.22
CA VAL A 82 -11.39 0.49 -4.99
C VAL A 82 -12.45 1.21 -4.15
N GLY A 83 -13.72 0.93 -4.40
CA GLY A 83 -14.87 1.48 -3.69
C GLY A 83 -14.84 1.19 -2.19
N GLU A 84 -14.48 -0.03 -1.79
CA GLU A 84 -14.35 -0.40 -0.38
C GLU A 84 -13.26 0.39 0.33
N LEU A 85 -12.09 0.57 -0.31
CA LEU A 85 -10.98 1.37 0.25
C LEU A 85 -11.40 2.82 0.43
N THR A 86 -11.98 3.43 -0.61
CA THR A 86 -12.41 4.83 -0.56
C THR A 86 -13.54 5.06 0.45
N ALA A 87 -14.50 4.14 0.55
CA ALA A 87 -15.56 4.19 1.56
C ALA A 87 -15.04 4.10 3.00
N ALA A 88 -13.93 3.38 3.22
CA ALA A 88 -13.24 3.34 4.51
C ALA A 88 -12.39 4.59 4.81
N GLY A 89 -12.34 5.56 3.89
CA GLY A 89 -11.55 6.79 4.03
C GLY A 89 -10.11 6.68 3.56
N VAL A 90 -9.76 5.62 2.82
CA VAL A 90 -8.46 5.53 2.16
C VAL A 90 -8.45 6.50 0.98
N ILE A 91 -7.49 7.42 0.98
CA ILE A 91 -7.30 8.34 -0.13
C ILE A 91 -6.49 7.61 -1.20
N SER A 92 -7.15 7.23 -2.29
CA SER A 92 -6.50 6.63 -3.45
C SER A 92 -6.25 7.68 -4.54
N ALA A 93 -5.02 7.74 -5.05
CA ALA A 93 -4.70 8.48 -6.26
C ALA A 93 -4.06 7.52 -7.29
N THR A 94 -4.46 7.65 -8.56
CA THR A 94 -3.86 6.93 -9.69
C THR A 94 -3.11 7.93 -10.55
N THR A 95 -1.80 7.77 -10.72
CA THR A 95 -0.96 8.80 -11.35
C THR A 95 -0.77 8.61 -12.84
N ILE A 96 -0.68 7.37 -13.34
CA ILE A 96 -0.30 7.11 -14.73
C ILE A 96 -1.38 6.26 -15.42
N ARG A 97 -2.15 6.88 -16.32
CA ARG A 97 -2.92 6.20 -17.39
C ARG A 97 -2.30 6.62 -18.72
N VAL A 98 -1.71 5.69 -19.47
CA VAL A 98 -1.34 5.97 -20.86
C VAL A 98 -2.63 6.01 -21.67
N LEU A 99 -3.03 7.20 -22.12
CA LEU A 99 -4.16 7.35 -23.05
C LEU A 99 -3.78 6.66 -24.36
N SER A 100 -4.50 5.60 -24.72
CA SER A 100 -4.47 4.98 -26.06
C SER A 100 -5.59 5.54 -26.93
#